data_AF-A0A5C4S2R9-F1
#
_entry.id   AF-A0A5C4S2R9-F1
#
_cell.length_a   1.000
_cell.length_b   1.000
_cell.length_c   1.000
_cell.angle_alpha   90.00
_cell.angle_beta   90.00
_cell.angle_gamma   90.00
#
_symmetry.space_group_name_H-M   'P 1'
#
loop_
_entity.id
_entity.type
_entity.pdbx_description
1 polymer ?
#
loop_
_entity_poly.entity_id
_entity_poly.type
_entity_poly.pdbx_seq_one_letter_code
_entity_poly.pdbx_strand_id
1 'polypeptide(L)'
;MLLSFPNWLIHISSSLEWGIAAALMYHYGQLRGRKDIKRLGLFMLPHWIGSWFVLAYHVSGDTIPLLLDLSETVNLFGSLFLLWATIGILNTIKATREAGAMGALMLLPLIAGRPASFMGEDIFDLILQVSSIVYISFLVTLLMIRKRDPGLLSGLTVGGFWFVLVFISVTVFCMYLATEVRGYASLSHDDLLHGGAESLLCLSNLMIVLGIHRQIKSFKQGG
;
A
#
# COMPACT_ATOMS: atom_id res chain seq x y z
N MET A 1 -5.52 6.03 25.98
CA MET A 1 -5.37 5.98 24.51
C MET A 1 -4.07 6.68 24.18
N LEU A 2 -3.19 6.04 23.43
CA LEU A 2 -1.86 6.57 23.12
C LEU A 2 -1.91 7.65 22.03
N LEU A 3 -2.85 7.54 21.09
CA LEU A 3 -3.01 8.53 20.03
C LEU A 3 -3.92 9.67 20.44
N SER A 4 -3.49 10.89 20.13
CA SER A 4 -4.34 12.08 20.12
C SER A 4 -5.48 12.00 19.11
N PHE A 5 -6.49 12.84 19.30
CA PHE A 5 -7.64 12.94 18.40
C PHE A 5 -7.25 13.25 16.93
N PRO A 6 -6.31 14.18 16.64
CA PRO A 6 -5.83 14.40 15.27
C PRO A 6 -5.23 13.14 14.65
N ASN A 7 -4.45 12.35 15.40
CA ASN A 7 -3.87 11.12 14.88
C ASN A 7 -4.93 10.07 14.55
N TRP A 8 -5.94 9.91 15.41
CA TRP A 8 -7.11 9.07 15.09
C TRP A 8 -7.79 9.47 13.79
N LEU A 9 -7.95 10.77 13.56
CA LEU A 9 -8.54 11.27 12.33
C LEU A 9 -7.71 10.89 11.11
N ILE A 10 -6.38 11.00 11.18
CA ILE A 10 -5.49 10.64 10.07
C ILE A 10 -5.57 9.13 9.79
N HIS A 11 -5.50 8.27 10.80
CA HIS A 11 -5.60 6.80 10.67
C HIS A 11 -6.93 6.34 10.05
N ILE A 12 -8.04 6.94 10.48
CA ILE A 12 -9.36 6.65 9.90
C ILE A 12 -9.42 7.18 8.46
N SER A 13 -8.89 8.38 8.21
CA SER A 13 -8.87 8.96 6.85
C SER A 13 -8.06 8.12 5.88
N SER A 14 -6.84 7.71 6.25
CA SER A 14 -5.96 6.88 5.41
C SER A 14 -6.65 5.55 5.05
N SER A 15 -7.31 4.92 6.02
CA SER A 15 -8.08 3.68 5.82
C SER A 15 -9.28 3.88 4.89
N LEU A 16 -10.03 4.98 5.06
CA LEU A 16 -11.19 5.29 4.21
C LEU A 16 -10.76 5.64 2.77
N GLU A 17 -9.70 6.44 2.61
CA GLU A 17 -9.16 6.82 1.30
C GLU A 17 -8.73 5.60 0.49
N TRP A 18 -8.09 4.62 1.13
CA TRP A 18 -7.74 3.36 0.48
C TRP A 18 -8.97 2.55 0.05
N GLY A 19 -9.99 2.46 0.92
CA GLY A 19 -11.27 1.83 0.58
C GLY A 19 -11.97 2.52 -0.60
N ILE A 20 -11.95 3.85 -0.64
CA ILE A 20 -12.46 4.66 -1.77
C ILE A 20 -11.64 4.37 -3.04
N ALA A 21 -10.31 4.31 -2.95
CA ALA A 21 -9.46 3.98 -4.09
C ALA A 21 -9.78 2.60 -4.67
N ALA A 22 -9.95 1.59 -3.82
CA ALA A 22 -10.34 0.23 -4.21
C ALA A 22 -11.71 0.22 -4.95
N ALA A 23 -12.71 0.89 -4.37
CA ALA A 23 -14.04 1.01 -4.96
C ALA A 23 -14.02 1.75 -6.32
N LEU A 24 -13.26 2.85 -6.42
CA LEU A 24 -13.09 3.60 -7.65
C LEU A 24 -12.36 2.78 -8.72
N MET A 25 -11.31 2.03 -8.37
CA MET A 25 -10.60 1.18 -9.32
C MET A 25 -11.50 0.08 -9.86
N TYR A 26 -12.28 -0.55 -8.98
CA TYR A 26 -13.28 -1.54 -9.37
C TYR A 26 -14.32 -0.95 -10.32
N HIS A 27 -14.87 0.22 -9.99
CA HIS A 27 -15.84 0.94 -10.83
C HIS A 27 -15.24 1.33 -12.18
N TYR A 28 -14.00 1.82 -12.20
CA TYR A 28 -13.28 2.14 -13.42
C TYR A 28 -13.14 0.91 -14.34
N GLY A 29 -12.81 -0.25 -13.77
CA GLY A 29 -12.78 -1.52 -14.51
C GLY A 29 -14.14 -1.91 -15.09
N GLN A 30 -15.24 -1.68 -14.36
CA GLN A 30 -16.60 -1.90 -14.87
C GLN A 30 -16.93 -0.97 -16.04
N LEU A 31 -16.64 0.33 -15.91
CA LEU A 31 -16.89 1.32 -16.96
C LEU A 31 -16.14 1.00 -18.25
N ARG A 32 -14.89 0.53 -18.13
CA ARG A 32 -14.05 0.15 -19.29
C ARG A 32 -14.37 -1.23 -19.86
N GLY A 33 -15.28 -2.00 -19.24
CA GLY A 33 -15.54 -3.39 -19.60
C GLY A 33 -14.34 -4.33 -19.36
N ARG A 34 -13.39 -3.93 -18.50
CA ARG A 34 -12.09 -4.59 -18.30
C ARG A 34 -12.08 -5.38 -16.98
N LYS A 35 -12.28 -6.70 -17.10
CA LYS A 35 -12.33 -7.65 -15.96
C LYS A 35 -11.02 -7.68 -15.15
N ASP A 36 -9.90 -7.47 -15.81
CA ASP A 36 -8.56 -7.41 -15.22
C ASP A 36 -8.36 -6.17 -14.33
N ILE A 37 -8.81 -4.99 -14.75
CA ILE A 37 -8.81 -3.78 -13.89
C ILE A 37 -9.80 -3.94 -12.74
N LYS A 38 -10.98 -4.52 -13.00
CA LYS A 38 -11.96 -4.81 -11.95
C LYS A 38 -11.36 -5.70 -10.86
N ARG A 39 -10.58 -6.72 -11.25
CA ARG A 39 -9.82 -7.58 -10.32
C ARG A 39 -8.77 -6.80 -9.54
N LEU A 40 -8.05 -5.88 -10.17
CA LEU A 40 -7.09 -5.02 -9.47
C LEU A 40 -7.76 -4.26 -8.31
N GLY A 41 -8.93 -3.65 -8.54
CA GLY A 41 -9.70 -2.98 -7.47
C GLY A 41 -10.14 -3.93 -6.35
N LEU A 42 -10.57 -5.15 -6.69
CA LEU A 42 -10.93 -6.17 -5.69
C LEU A 42 -9.72 -6.59 -4.85
N PHE A 43 -8.54 -6.70 -5.45
CA PHE A 43 -7.31 -7.12 -4.77
C PHE A 43 -6.61 -6.02 -3.98
N MET A 44 -7.16 -4.81 -3.96
CA MET A 44 -6.79 -3.80 -2.97
C MET A 44 -7.45 -4.05 -1.60
N LEU A 45 -8.49 -4.88 -1.52
CA LEU A 45 -9.26 -5.11 -0.28
C LEU A 45 -8.47 -5.80 0.84
N PRO A 46 -7.53 -6.74 0.61
CA PRO A 46 -6.74 -7.31 1.70
C PRO A 46 -5.96 -6.22 2.46
N HIS A 47 -5.26 -5.31 1.76
CA HIS A 47 -4.59 -4.18 2.44
C HIS A 47 -5.57 -3.29 3.21
N TRP A 48 -6.79 -3.11 2.69
CA TRP A 48 -7.83 -2.40 3.42
C TRP A 48 -8.21 -3.12 4.72
N ILE A 49 -8.40 -4.44 4.68
CA ILE A 49 -8.67 -5.26 5.87
C ILE A 49 -7.49 -5.18 6.85
N GLY A 50 -6.26 -5.21 6.36
CA GLY A 50 -5.04 -5.00 7.15
C GLY A 50 -5.08 -3.70 7.96
N SER A 51 -5.48 -2.58 7.33
CA SER A 51 -5.60 -1.28 8.00
C SER A 51 -6.57 -1.31 9.20
N TRP A 52 -7.65 -2.09 9.12
CA TRP A 52 -8.59 -2.24 10.22
C TRP A 52 -8.02 -3.04 11.39
N PHE A 53 -7.12 -4.00 11.14
CA PHE A 53 -6.39 -4.67 12.22
C PHE A 53 -5.44 -3.70 12.94
N VAL A 54 -4.78 -2.79 12.23
CA VAL A 54 -3.94 -1.73 12.84
C VAL A 54 -4.79 -0.76 13.67
N LEU A 55 -5.95 -0.34 13.16
CA LEU A 55 -6.90 0.47 13.91
C LEU A 55 -7.36 -0.26 15.19
N ALA A 56 -7.70 -1.55 15.08
CA ALA A 56 -8.09 -2.37 16.23
C ALA A 56 -6.95 -2.49 17.26
N TYR A 57 -5.69 -2.60 16.81
CA TYR A 57 -4.52 -2.57 17.68
C TYR A 57 -4.46 -1.27 18.49
N HIS A 58 -4.67 -0.12 17.84
CA HIS A 58 -4.72 1.17 18.52
C HIS A 58 -5.92 1.33 19.46
N VAL A 59 -7.10 0.78 19.10
CA VAL A 59 -8.25 0.71 20.01
C VAL A 59 -7.91 -0.09 21.26
N SER A 60 -7.12 -1.15 21.14
CA SER A 60 -6.67 -1.97 22.28
C SER A 60 -5.65 -1.27 23.18
N GLY A 61 -5.28 -0.02 22.88
CA GLY A 61 -4.22 0.69 23.59
C GLY A 61 -2.84 0.09 23.34
N ASP A 62 -2.64 -0.48 22.15
CA ASP A 62 -1.37 -1.08 21.71
C ASP A 62 -0.95 -2.31 22.54
N THR A 63 -1.93 -3.06 23.08
CA THR A 63 -1.68 -4.19 24.00
C THR A 63 -1.85 -5.57 23.39
N ILE A 64 -2.37 -5.68 22.16
CA ILE A 64 -2.65 -6.96 21.50
C ILE A 64 -1.79 -7.10 20.23
N PRO A 65 -0.51 -7.52 20.35
CA PRO A 65 0.41 -7.66 19.20
C PRO A 65 -0.12 -8.54 18.07
N LEU A 66 -0.94 -9.55 18.39
CA LEU A 66 -1.57 -10.43 17.39
C LEU A 66 -2.33 -9.66 16.30
N LEU A 67 -2.88 -8.48 16.61
CA LEU A 67 -3.56 -7.66 15.61
C LEU A 67 -2.59 -7.09 14.57
N LEU A 68 -1.36 -6.75 14.96
CA LEU A 68 -0.31 -6.36 14.01
C LEU A 68 0.12 -7.54 13.15
N ASP A 69 0.36 -8.71 13.75
CA ASP A 69 0.75 -9.93 13.01
C ASP A 69 -0.31 -10.32 11.96
N LEU A 70 -1.60 -10.19 12.31
CA LEU A 70 -2.72 -10.41 11.38
C LEU A 70 -2.76 -9.37 10.26
N SER A 71 -2.53 -8.09 10.59
CA SER A 71 -2.44 -7.02 9.58
C SER A 71 -1.36 -7.35 8.54
N GLU A 72 -0.18 -7.72 9.00
CA GLU A 72 0.96 -8.00 8.13
C GLU A 72 0.78 -9.23 7.28
N THR A 73 0.22 -10.29 7.87
CA THR A 73 -0.13 -11.51 7.14
C THR A 73 -1.12 -11.20 6.01
N VAL A 74 -2.17 -10.43 6.31
CA VAL A 74 -3.16 -10.03 5.31
C VAL A 74 -2.55 -9.10 4.24
N ASN A 75 -1.63 -8.21 4.63
CA ASN A 75 -0.91 -7.33 3.71
C ASN A 75 0.01 -8.11 2.76
N LEU A 76 0.65 -9.20 3.21
CA LEU A 76 1.40 -10.11 2.34
C LEU A 76 0.49 -10.71 1.25
N PHE A 77 -0.68 -11.24 1.64
CA PHE A 77 -1.66 -11.74 0.67
C PHE A 77 -2.16 -10.64 -0.27
N GLY A 78 -2.38 -9.44 0.24
CA GLY A 78 -2.69 -8.26 -0.55
C GLY A 78 -1.65 -7.99 -1.63
N SER A 79 -0.37 -7.95 -1.24
CA SER A 79 0.73 -7.68 -2.18
C SER A 79 0.82 -8.76 -3.26
N LEU A 80 0.62 -10.03 -2.89
CA LEU A 80 0.57 -11.15 -3.85
C LEU A 80 -0.58 -11.00 -4.84
N PHE A 81 -1.78 -10.63 -4.36
CA PHE A 81 -2.95 -10.47 -5.22
C PHE A 81 -2.84 -9.25 -6.12
N LEU A 82 -2.28 -8.14 -5.64
CA LEU A 82 -1.99 -6.97 -6.47
C LEU A 82 -1.00 -7.30 -7.59
N LEU A 83 0.10 -7.99 -7.27
CA LEU A 83 1.06 -8.47 -8.27
C LEU A 83 0.40 -9.41 -9.29
N TRP A 84 -0.44 -10.33 -8.83
CA TRP A 84 -1.15 -11.24 -9.72
C TRP A 84 -2.11 -10.49 -10.66
N ALA A 85 -2.84 -9.48 -10.16
CA ALA A 85 -3.69 -8.64 -10.99
C ALA A 85 -2.90 -7.85 -12.03
N THR A 86 -1.78 -7.23 -11.67
CA THR A 86 -0.99 -6.43 -12.61
C THR A 86 -0.29 -7.28 -13.67
N ILE A 87 0.18 -8.49 -13.32
CA ILE A 87 0.64 -9.48 -14.32
C ILE A 87 -0.51 -9.85 -15.26
N GLY A 88 -1.71 -10.09 -14.73
CA GLY A 88 -2.91 -10.33 -15.52
C GLY A 88 -3.20 -9.20 -16.51
N ILE A 89 -3.09 -7.94 -16.08
CA ILE A 89 -3.24 -6.77 -16.94
C ILE A 89 -2.16 -6.76 -18.04
N LEU A 90 -0.88 -6.99 -17.69
CA LEU A 90 0.22 -7.02 -18.66
C LEU A 90 0.02 -8.06 -19.77
N ASN A 91 -0.59 -9.20 -19.45
CA ASN A 91 -0.90 -10.25 -20.42
C ASN A 91 -2.04 -9.86 -21.38
N THR A 92 -2.90 -8.91 -20.99
CA THR A 92 -4.00 -8.43 -21.85
C THR A 92 -3.60 -7.25 -22.73
N ILE A 93 -2.58 -6.48 -22.35
CA ILE A 93 -2.03 -5.41 -23.18
C ILE A 93 -1.19 -6.08 -24.28
N LYS A 94 -1.66 -6.07 -25.53
CA LYS A 94 -0.97 -6.67 -26.70
C LYS A 94 0.52 -6.31 -26.66
N ALA A 95 1.37 -7.34 -26.61
CA ALA A 95 2.81 -7.16 -26.61
C ALA A 95 3.26 -6.53 -27.95
N THR A 96 3.78 -5.31 -27.91
CA THR A 96 4.75 -4.91 -28.94
C THR A 96 5.95 -5.83 -28.76
N ARG A 97 6.21 -6.65 -29.78
CA ARG A 97 7.21 -7.71 -29.77
C ARG A 97 8.61 -7.11 -29.70
N GLU A 98 9.09 -6.85 -28.50
CA GLU A 98 10.52 -6.92 -28.19
C GLU A 98 10.67 -7.81 -26.96
N ALA A 99 11.06 -9.06 -27.25
CA ALA A 99 11.45 -10.04 -26.26
C ALA A 99 12.81 -9.61 -25.68
N GLY A 100 12.77 -8.72 -24.70
CA GLY A 100 13.86 -8.50 -23.76
C GLY A 100 13.50 -9.17 -22.45
N ALA A 101 14.06 -10.35 -22.21
CA ALA A 101 13.96 -11.05 -20.94
C ALA A 101 14.43 -10.13 -19.80
N MET A 102 13.57 -9.82 -18.84
CA MET A 102 13.99 -9.30 -17.54
C MET A 102 13.15 -9.96 -16.47
N GLY A 103 13.66 -11.10 -16.00
CA GLY A 103 13.21 -11.75 -14.80
C GLY A 103 13.36 -10.81 -13.60
N ALA A 104 12.36 -10.90 -12.72
CA ALA A 104 12.37 -10.53 -11.30
C ALA A 104 13.56 -9.65 -10.86
N LEU A 105 13.42 -8.32 -11.03
CA LEU A 105 14.28 -7.40 -10.31
C LEU A 105 13.78 -7.31 -8.86
N MET A 106 14.25 -8.26 -8.07
CA MET A 106 14.14 -8.29 -6.61
C MET A 106 15.03 -7.17 -6.06
N LEU A 107 14.52 -5.94 -6.01
CA LEU A 107 15.18 -4.88 -5.24
C LEU A 107 14.77 -5.05 -3.77
N LEU A 108 15.75 -5.40 -2.94
CA LEU A 108 15.64 -5.39 -1.48
C LEU A 108 15.59 -3.95 -0.98
N PRO A 109 14.62 -3.63 -0.13
CA PRO A 109 14.90 -2.85 1.05
C PRO A 109 14.79 -3.76 2.28
N LEU A 110 15.89 -3.82 3.04
CA LEU A 110 15.85 -4.15 4.47
C LEU A 110 15.09 -3.02 5.16
N ILE A 111 13.85 -3.29 5.60
CA ILE A 111 13.14 -2.39 6.51
C ILE A 111 13.52 -2.82 7.92
N ALA A 112 14.45 -2.09 8.52
CA ALA A 112 14.80 -2.24 9.92
C ALA A 112 13.78 -1.46 10.76
N GLY A 113 12.90 -2.20 11.43
CA GLY A 113 11.94 -1.72 12.41
C GLY A 113 11.43 -2.91 13.17
N ARG A 114 11.60 -2.94 14.50
CA ARG A 114 11.26 -4.10 15.34
C ARG A 114 9.98 -3.82 16.12
N PRO A 115 8.79 -4.08 15.56
CA PRO A 115 7.58 -4.11 16.36
C PRO A 115 7.54 -5.37 17.22
N ALA A 116 6.74 -5.34 18.28
CA ALA A 116 6.50 -6.52 19.12
C ALA A 116 5.70 -7.55 18.32
N SER A 117 6.27 -8.74 18.09
CA SER A 117 5.64 -9.85 17.35
C SER A 117 5.24 -10.97 18.30
N PHE A 118 4.05 -11.55 18.10
CA PHE A 118 3.61 -12.76 18.81
C PHE A 118 4.10 -14.04 18.10
N MET A 119 4.30 -14.00 16.79
CA MET A 119 4.74 -15.13 15.96
C MET A 119 6.25 -15.44 16.05
N GLY A 120 7.01 -14.70 16.87
CA GLY A 120 8.47 -14.80 16.97
C GLY A 120 9.19 -13.98 15.91
N GLU A 121 10.44 -13.60 16.20
CA GLU A 121 11.23 -12.66 15.36
C GLU A 121 11.51 -13.23 13.96
N ASP A 122 11.87 -14.52 13.85
CA ASP A 122 12.27 -15.13 12.57
C ASP A 122 11.12 -15.22 11.54
N ILE A 123 9.91 -15.55 11.98
CA ILE A 123 8.74 -15.71 11.09
C ILE A 123 8.26 -14.34 10.62
N PHE A 124 8.26 -13.38 11.53
CA PHE A 124 7.84 -12.01 11.28
C PHE A 124 8.76 -11.32 10.26
N ASP A 125 10.08 -11.42 10.46
CA ASP A 125 11.07 -10.87 9.53
C ASP A 125 10.96 -11.48 8.13
N LEU A 126 10.69 -12.78 8.06
CA LEU A 126 10.46 -13.48 6.79
C LEU A 126 9.21 -12.93 6.07
N ILE A 127 8.09 -12.74 6.77
CA ILE A 127 6.86 -12.20 6.20
C ILE A 127 7.11 -10.79 5.64
N LEU A 128 7.78 -9.93 6.40
CA LEU A 128 8.10 -8.57 5.97
C LEU A 128 9.02 -8.54 4.75
N GLN A 129 10.07 -9.37 4.74
CA GLN A 129 11.01 -9.45 3.63
C GLN A 129 10.33 -9.93 2.34
N VAL A 130 9.54 -11.00 2.43
CA VAL A 130 8.79 -11.52 1.28
C VAL A 130 7.75 -10.51 0.82
N SER A 131 7.01 -9.88 1.75
CA SER A 131 6.01 -8.87 1.42
C SER A 131 6.63 -7.69 0.67
N SER A 132 7.80 -7.20 1.13
CA SER A 132 8.53 -6.10 0.49
C SER A 132 8.93 -6.43 -0.94
N ILE A 133 9.51 -7.61 -1.14
CA ILE A 133 9.90 -8.13 -2.47
C ILE A 133 8.70 -8.19 -3.42
N VAL A 134 7.58 -8.74 -2.94
CA VAL A 134 6.36 -8.89 -3.72
C VAL A 134 5.78 -7.51 -4.06
N TYR A 135 5.78 -6.59 -3.10
CA TYR A 135 5.29 -5.22 -3.30
C TYR A 135 6.13 -4.47 -4.35
N ILE A 136 7.46 -4.54 -4.27
CA ILE A 136 8.35 -3.94 -5.28
C ILE A 136 8.09 -4.56 -6.66
N SER A 137 7.91 -5.88 -6.75
CA SER A 137 7.56 -6.55 -8.00
C SER A 137 6.25 -6.01 -8.57
N PHE A 138 5.24 -5.80 -7.71
CA PHE A 138 3.99 -5.14 -8.07
C PHE A 138 4.23 -3.72 -8.61
N LEU A 139 5.04 -2.90 -7.92
CA LEU A 139 5.37 -1.54 -8.37
C LEU A 139 6.06 -1.51 -9.74
N VAL A 140 6.97 -2.46 -10.01
CA VAL A 140 7.63 -2.60 -11.31
C VAL A 140 6.61 -2.95 -12.39
N THR A 141 5.70 -3.89 -12.13
CA THR A 141 4.65 -4.23 -13.10
C THR A 141 3.71 -3.05 -13.39
N LEU A 142 3.41 -2.19 -12.41
CA LEU A 142 2.67 -0.95 -12.63
C LEU A 142 3.40 0.01 -13.59
N LEU A 143 4.72 0.16 -13.44
CA LEU A 143 5.54 0.95 -14.37
C LEU A 143 5.49 0.35 -15.78
N MET A 144 5.58 -0.98 -15.90
CA MET A 144 5.49 -1.67 -17.19
C MET A 144 4.13 -1.46 -17.85
N ILE A 145 3.03 -1.55 -17.08
CA ILE A 145 1.68 -1.26 -17.57
C ILE A 145 1.62 0.17 -18.09
N ARG A 146 2.13 1.13 -17.32
CA ARG A 146 2.09 2.55 -17.69
C ARG A 146 2.93 2.88 -18.92
N LYS A 147 4.03 2.15 -19.15
CA LYS A 147 4.86 2.25 -20.36
C LYS A 147 4.16 1.65 -21.58
N ARG A 148 3.46 0.52 -21.44
CA ARG A 148 2.78 -0.18 -22.56
C ARG A 148 1.44 0.44 -22.93
N ASP A 149 0.66 0.89 -21.95
CA ASP A 149 -0.63 1.56 -22.16
C ASP A 149 -0.75 2.78 -21.21
N PRO A 150 -0.20 3.95 -21.62
CA PRO A 150 -0.31 5.20 -20.90
C PRO A 150 -1.73 5.64 -20.52
N GLY A 151 -2.73 5.23 -21.31
CA GLY A 151 -4.13 5.58 -21.12
C GLY A 151 -4.82 4.68 -20.10
N LEU A 152 -4.21 3.56 -19.68
CA LEU A 152 -4.85 2.62 -18.77
C LEU A 152 -4.90 3.13 -17.34
N LEU A 153 -3.74 3.52 -16.79
CA LEU A 153 -3.58 3.99 -15.42
C LEU A 153 -2.99 5.40 -15.43
N SER A 154 -3.52 6.28 -14.57
CA SER A 154 -2.97 7.62 -14.43
C SER A 154 -1.55 7.57 -13.88
N GLY A 155 -0.68 8.48 -14.33
CA GLY A 155 0.64 8.66 -13.74
C GLY A 155 0.56 9.02 -12.25
N LEU A 156 -0.51 9.70 -11.82
CA LEU A 156 -0.75 10.02 -10.42
C LEU A 156 -1.08 8.78 -9.58
N THR A 157 -1.83 7.82 -10.14
CA THR A 157 -2.12 6.54 -9.47
C THR A 157 -0.85 5.73 -9.26
N VAL A 158 -0.04 5.59 -10.31
CA VAL A 158 1.25 4.88 -10.23
C VAL A 158 2.20 5.59 -9.26
N GLY A 159 2.27 6.93 -9.35
CA GLY A 159 3.06 7.75 -8.42
C GLY A 159 2.63 7.57 -6.97
N GLY A 160 1.32 7.47 -6.69
CA GLY A 160 0.80 7.23 -5.34
C GLY A 160 1.28 5.91 -4.76
N PHE A 161 1.18 4.80 -5.50
CA PHE A 161 1.70 3.50 -5.06
C PHE A 161 3.22 3.53 -4.79
N TRP A 162 4.00 4.22 -5.63
CA TRP A 162 5.44 4.41 -5.40
C TRP A 162 5.73 5.32 -4.20
N PHE A 163 4.87 6.31 -3.93
CA PHE A 163 5.00 7.22 -2.79
C PHE A 163 4.89 6.50 -1.45
N VAL A 164 4.28 5.31 -1.40
CA VAL A 164 4.29 4.44 -0.21
C VAL A 164 5.71 4.12 0.25
N LEU A 165 6.68 3.98 -0.67
CA LEU A 165 8.08 3.76 -0.27
C LEU A 165 8.67 4.97 0.46
N VAL A 166 8.25 6.20 0.09
CA VAL A 166 8.64 7.43 0.78
C VAL A 166 8.05 7.42 2.19
N PHE A 167 6.76 7.09 2.31
CA PHE A 167 6.10 6.90 3.61
C PHE A 167 6.88 5.90 4.48
N ILE A 168 7.13 4.68 3.99
CA ILE A 168 7.89 3.64 4.72
C ILE A 168 9.26 4.17 5.18
N SER A 169 10.02 4.82 4.29
CA SER A 169 11.35 5.35 4.62
C SER A 169 11.29 6.39 5.73
N VAL A 170 10.31 7.30 5.66
CA VAL A 170 10.11 8.33 6.69
C VAL A 170 9.62 7.72 7.99
N THR A 171 8.71 6.76 7.95
CA THR A 171 8.19 6.08 9.15
C THR A 171 9.29 5.35 9.90
N VAL A 172 10.19 4.65 9.21
CA VAL A 172 11.37 4.00 9.82
C VAL A 172 12.27 5.03 10.51
N PHE A 173 12.52 6.17 9.84
CA PHE A 173 13.30 7.26 10.43
C PHE A 173 12.62 7.88 11.66
N CYS A 174 11.31 8.15 11.58
CA CYS A 174 10.50 8.64 12.69
C CYS A 174 10.48 7.66 13.86
N MET A 175 10.40 6.36 13.59
CA MET A 175 10.47 5.32 14.61
C MET A 175 11.82 5.33 15.33
N TYR A 176 12.93 5.38 14.59
CA TYR A 176 14.27 5.52 15.18
C TYR A 176 14.39 6.77 16.07
N LEU A 177 13.88 7.92 15.62
CA LEU A 177 13.87 9.13 16.43
C LEU A 177 13.01 8.98 17.69
N ALA A 178 11.87 8.30 17.61
CA ALA A 178 10.99 8.09 18.75
C ALA A 178 11.65 7.15 19.79
N THR A 179 12.19 6.00 19.36
CA THR A 179 12.70 4.97 20.27
C THR A 179 14.12 5.25 20.73
N GLU A 180 15.06 5.46 19.81
CA GLU A 180 16.49 5.54 20.15
C GLU A 180 16.92 6.93 20.62
N VAL A 181 16.27 7.98 20.11
CA VAL A 181 16.65 9.37 20.44
C VAL A 181 15.78 9.94 21.56
N ARG A 182 14.46 9.70 21.52
CA ARG A 182 13.50 10.25 22.50
C ARG A 182 13.13 9.29 23.62
N GLY A 183 13.50 8.00 23.53
CA GLY A 183 13.28 7.01 24.58
C GLY A 183 11.85 6.50 24.73
N TYR A 184 11.00 6.70 23.71
CA TYR A 184 9.65 6.15 23.69
C TYR A 184 9.66 4.64 23.43
N ALA A 185 8.66 3.92 23.94
CA ALA A 185 8.55 2.47 23.73
C ALA A 185 8.28 2.08 22.27
N SER A 186 7.60 2.95 21.52
CA SER A 186 7.30 2.78 20.11
C SER A 186 6.98 4.13 19.46
N LEU A 187 6.90 4.16 18.12
CA LEU A 187 6.47 5.36 17.40
C LEU A 187 5.10 5.87 17.86
N SER A 188 4.17 4.99 18.23
CA SER A 188 2.82 5.38 18.63
C SER A 188 2.73 6.21 19.92
N HIS A 189 3.80 6.22 20.72
CA HIS A 189 3.91 7.06 21.92
C HIS A 189 4.39 8.49 21.61
N ASP A 190 4.89 8.75 20.40
CA ASP A 190 5.27 10.08 19.93
C ASP A 190 4.24 10.59 18.93
N ASP A 191 3.23 11.30 19.44
CA ASP A 191 2.09 11.77 18.64
C ASP A 191 2.52 12.58 17.39
N LEU A 192 3.55 13.42 17.51
CA LEU A 192 4.00 14.28 16.43
C LEU A 192 4.67 13.46 15.31
N LEU A 193 5.61 12.58 15.68
CA LEU A 193 6.32 11.77 14.70
C LEU A 193 5.40 10.73 14.07
N HIS A 194 4.51 10.13 14.86
CA HIS A 194 3.52 9.17 14.37
C HIS A 194 2.54 9.82 13.40
N GLY A 195 1.88 10.91 13.80
CA GLY A 195 0.91 11.61 12.96
C GLY A 195 1.54 12.17 11.69
N GLY A 196 2.77 12.71 11.81
CA GLY A 196 3.54 13.20 10.67
C GLY A 196 3.82 12.10 9.66
N ALA A 197 4.28 10.93 10.12
CA ALA A 197 4.50 9.78 9.26
C ALA A 197 3.20 9.30 8.59
N GLU A 198 2.13 9.07 9.36
CA GLU A 198 0.84 8.59 8.86
C GLU A 198 0.20 9.56 7.84
N SER A 199 0.44 10.87 7.97
CA SER A 199 -0.03 11.86 7.00
C SER A 199 0.53 11.65 5.59
N LEU A 200 1.73 11.06 5.45
CA LEU A 200 2.30 10.71 4.14
C LEU A 200 1.56 9.54 3.50
N LEU A 201 1.02 8.62 4.30
CA LEU A 201 0.17 7.54 3.80
C LEU A 201 -1.16 8.09 3.26
N CYS A 202 -1.77 9.04 3.98
CA CYS A 202 -2.93 9.78 3.51
C CYS A 202 -2.64 10.50 2.18
N LEU A 203 -1.49 11.16 2.05
CA LEU A 203 -1.06 11.80 0.80
C LEU A 203 -0.93 10.79 -0.35
N SER A 204 -0.31 9.62 -0.11
CA SER A 204 -0.23 8.53 -1.08
C SER A 204 -1.61 8.09 -1.55
N ASN A 205 -2.52 7.82 -0.61
CA ASN A 205 -3.87 7.33 -0.90
C ASN A 205 -4.66 8.37 -1.70
N LEU A 206 -4.54 9.66 -1.36
CA LEU A 206 -5.16 10.74 -2.11
C LEU A 206 -4.65 10.82 -3.55
N MET A 207 -3.34 10.63 -3.79
CA MET A 207 -2.80 10.54 -5.15
C MET A 207 -3.44 9.39 -5.93
N ILE A 208 -3.60 8.22 -5.31
CA ILE A 208 -4.24 7.06 -5.93
C ILE A 208 -5.71 7.38 -6.28
N VAL A 209 -6.49 7.87 -5.33
CA VAL A 209 -7.90 8.26 -5.50
C VAL A 209 -8.06 9.28 -6.63
N LEU A 210 -7.33 10.39 -6.57
CA LEU A 210 -7.41 11.45 -7.57
C LEU A 210 -6.96 10.96 -8.95
N GLY A 211 -5.94 10.09 -9.00
CA GLY A 211 -5.45 9.50 -10.23
C GLY A 211 -6.52 8.63 -10.92
N ILE A 212 -7.23 7.79 -10.16
CA ILE A 212 -8.31 6.94 -10.68
C ILE A 212 -9.50 7.81 -11.09
N HIS A 213 -9.87 8.78 -10.25
CA HIS A 213 -10.98 9.69 -10.54
C HIS A 213 -10.77 10.46 -11.86
N ARG A 214 -9.53 10.94 -12.11
CA ARG A 214 -9.16 11.58 -13.37
C ARG A 214 -9.35 10.65 -14.58
N GLN A 215 -9.03 9.36 -14.46
CA GLN A 215 -9.24 8.39 -15.53
C GLN A 215 -10.72 8.13 -15.80
N ILE A 216 -11.53 8.00 -14.75
CA ILE A 216 -12.99 7.86 -14.89
C ILE A 216 -13.57 9.09 -15.61
N LYS A 217 -13.16 10.30 -15.19
CA LYS A 217 -13.61 11.54 -15.82
C LYS A 217 -13.20 11.64 -17.28
N SER A 218 -11.95 11.32 -17.60
CA SER A 218 -11.44 11.32 -18.98
C SER A 218 -12.18 10.31 -19.86
N PHE A 219 -12.46 9.11 -19.35
CA PHE A 219 -13.22 8.11 -20.09
C PHE A 219 -14.66 8.55 -20.39
N LYS A 220 -15.34 9.21 -19.43
CA LYS A 220 -16.70 9.73 -19.62
C LYS A 220 -16.78 10.94 -20.56
N GLN A 221 -15.70 11.68 -20.73
CA GLN A 221 -15.65 12.89 -21.57
C GLN A 221 -15.16 12.62 -22.99
N GLY A 222 -14.44 11.51 -23.20
CA GLY A 222 -13.89 11.09 -24.50
C GLY A 222 -14.55 9.87 -25.13
N GLY A 223 -15.62 9.35 -24.53
CA GLY A 223 -16.50 8.31 -25.10
C GLY A 223 -17.86 8.92 -25.43
#